data_AF-A0A5M4B225-F1
#
_entry.id   AF-A0A5M4B225-F1
#
_cell.length_a   1.000
_cell.length_b   1.000
_cell.length_c   1.000
_cell.angle_alpha   90.00
_cell.angle_beta   90.00
_cell.angle_gamma   90.00
#
_symmetry.space_group_name_H-M   'P 1'
#
loop_
_entity.id
_entity.type
_entity.pdbx_description
1 polymer ?
#
loop_
_entity_poly.entity_id
_entity_poly.type
_entity_poly.pdbx_seq_one_letter_code
_entity_poly.pdbx_strand_id
1 'polypeptide(L)'
;MMLEDLSVTMGRKCYMFKTKTIMNIKNKDKNKHLLDINGLIPGLEKEDRRNVRVMRNFQWLMWIMIPVYFGLLVVNPDKDLTWSYRVGGACYVLAFLAFALIFRVYIKEYKTVDYGLPTTVMLKKAIERYRLFHPKKLFVLIPVALVDAGLIFFSLNQDNADDSISILTSQILYWGGMLLGAGVGVWIWRRKQKPLRDAARDLLREIESE
;
A
#
# COMPACT_ATOMS: atom_id res chain seq x y z
N MET A 1 -69.81 4.17 6.99
CA MET A 1 -69.09 5.05 7.93
C MET A 1 -67.77 4.39 8.25
N MET A 2 -66.67 5.08 7.92
CA MET A 2 -65.27 4.71 8.17
C MET A 2 -64.75 3.46 7.45
N LEU A 3 -64.22 3.61 6.23
CA LEU A 3 -63.00 2.95 5.74
C LEU A 3 -62.67 3.45 4.32
N GLU A 4 -62.68 4.77 4.12
CA GLU A 4 -62.42 5.40 2.80
C GLU A 4 -61.19 6.33 2.80
N ASP A 5 -60.36 6.31 3.86
CA ASP A 5 -59.44 7.42 4.13
C ASP A 5 -57.95 7.03 4.32
N LEU A 6 -57.45 6.05 3.58
CA LEU A 6 -56.01 5.71 3.59
C LEU A 6 -55.36 5.55 2.20
N SER A 7 -56.04 5.94 1.10
CA SER A 7 -55.49 5.78 -0.26
C SER A 7 -54.72 7.00 -0.80
N VAL A 8 -54.62 8.10 -0.05
CA VAL A 8 -54.05 9.36 -0.56
C VAL A 8 -52.98 9.87 0.39
N THR A 9 -51.73 9.45 0.19
CA THR A 9 -50.49 10.23 0.40
C THR A 9 -49.25 9.32 0.43
N MET A 10 -48.91 8.69 -0.70
CA MET A 10 -47.52 8.31 -0.97
C MET A 10 -47.06 8.92 -2.28
N GLY A 11 -46.83 10.23 -2.24
CA GLY A 11 -46.02 10.93 -3.24
C GLY A 11 -44.59 10.41 -3.19
N ARG A 12 -44.29 9.39 -4.00
CA ARG A 12 -42.93 8.94 -4.31
C ARG A 12 -42.18 10.08 -5.00
N LYS A 13 -41.45 10.87 -4.22
CA LYS A 13 -40.33 11.69 -4.74
C LYS A 13 -39.27 10.72 -5.25
N CYS A 14 -39.25 10.52 -6.56
CA CYS A 14 -38.21 9.82 -7.27
C CYS A 14 -36.95 10.71 -7.25
N TYR A 15 -36.09 10.52 -6.25
CA TYR A 15 -34.78 11.14 -6.23
C TYR A 15 -33.89 10.43 -7.25
N MET A 16 -33.90 10.94 -8.48
CA MET A 16 -32.90 10.58 -9.49
C MET A 16 -31.54 11.08 -8.99
N PHE A 17 -30.78 10.18 -8.38
CA PHE A 17 -29.40 10.40 -7.96
C PHE A 17 -28.51 10.55 -9.21
N LYS A 18 -28.45 11.76 -9.78
CA LYS A 18 -27.56 12.12 -10.88
C LYS A 18 -26.18 12.48 -10.32
N THR A 19 -25.47 11.51 -9.72
CA THR A 19 -24.11 11.74 -9.19
C THR A 19 -22.99 11.15 -10.05
N LYS A 20 -23.28 10.57 -11.21
CA LYS A 20 -22.24 9.86 -11.99
C LYS A 20 -21.48 10.67 -13.05
N THR A 21 -21.81 11.94 -13.31
CA THR A 21 -21.21 12.67 -14.45
C THR A 21 -20.14 13.69 -14.06
N ILE A 22 -20.14 14.21 -12.83
CA ILE A 22 -19.21 15.27 -12.42
C ILE A 22 -17.78 14.75 -12.18
N MET A 23 -17.63 13.46 -11.84
CA MET A 23 -16.30 12.87 -11.60
C MET A 23 -15.54 12.54 -12.90
N ASN A 24 -16.21 12.54 -14.06
CA ASN A 24 -15.60 12.18 -15.35
C ASN A 24 -15.08 13.43 -16.11
N ILE A 25 -15.81 14.55 -16.06
CA ILE A 25 -15.43 15.78 -16.78
C ILE A 25 -14.14 16.39 -16.21
N LYS A 26 -14.01 16.45 -14.87
CA LYS A 26 -12.80 16.98 -14.21
C LYS A 26 -11.55 16.13 -14.44
N ASN A 27 -11.71 14.85 -14.78
CA ASN A 27 -10.60 13.94 -15.08
C ASN A 27 -10.15 14.07 -16.54
N LYS A 28 -11.07 14.37 -17.46
CA LYS A 28 -10.78 14.52 -18.89
C LYS A 28 -9.90 15.76 -19.17
N ASP A 29 -10.14 16.88 -18.49
CA ASP A 29 -9.29 18.07 -18.60
C ASP A 29 -7.93 17.91 -17.90
N LYS A 30 -7.88 17.21 -16.76
CA LYS A 30 -6.60 16.87 -16.12
C LYS A 30 -5.71 16.01 -17.01
N ASN A 31 -6.29 15.07 -17.74
CA ASN A 31 -5.53 14.18 -18.62
C ASN A 31 -5.01 14.90 -19.87
N LYS A 32 -5.72 15.92 -20.38
CA LYS A 32 -5.20 16.75 -21.49
C LYS A 32 -3.91 17.48 -21.12
N HIS A 33 -3.82 18.02 -19.89
CA HIS A 33 -2.58 18.64 -19.39
C HIS A 33 -1.47 17.63 -19.09
N LEU A 34 -1.78 16.34 -18.91
CA LEU A 34 -0.77 15.28 -18.72
C LEU A 34 -0.19 14.74 -20.04
N LEU A 35 -0.82 15.05 -21.18
CA LEU A 35 -0.26 14.82 -22.51
C LEU A 35 0.73 15.92 -22.90
N ASP A 36 0.78 17.04 -22.18
CA ASP A 36 1.87 18.00 -22.32
C ASP A 36 3.04 17.59 -21.42
N ILE A 37 4.23 17.49 -22.01
CA ILE A 37 5.48 17.17 -21.30
C ILE A 37 5.72 18.12 -20.12
N ASN A 38 5.34 19.39 -20.28
CA ASN A 38 5.47 20.43 -19.25
C ASN A 38 4.56 20.17 -18.04
N GLY A 39 3.46 19.42 -18.24
CA GLY A 39 2.56 19.00 -17.17
C GLY A 39 2.90 17.64 -16.58
N LEU A 40 3.47 16.73 -17.37
CA LEU A 40 3.81 15.37 -16.93
C LEU A 40 5.02 15.35 -15.98
N ILE A 41 6.10 16.06 -16.31
CA ILE A 41 7.35 16.05 -15.52
C ILE A 41 7.11 16.50 -14.06
N PRO A 42 6.45 17.65 -13.79
CA PRO A 42 6.14 18.06 -12.43
C PRO A 42 5.22 17.06 -11.70
N GLY A 43 4.33 16.38 -12.43
CA GLY A 43 3.46 15.34 -11.91
C GLY A 43 4.23 14.12 -11.41
N LEU A 44 5.17 13.62 -12.22
CA LEU A 44 6.08 12.52 -11.87
C LEU A 44 6.95 12.88 -10.66
N GLU A 45 7.58 14.05 -10.69
CA GLU A 45 8.47 14.52 -9.63
C GLU A 45 7.72 14.71 -8.29
N LYS A 46 6.49 15.24 -8.34
CA LYS A 46 5.63 15.36 -7.16
C LYS A 46 5.26 14.01 -6.57
N GLU A 47 4.94 13.03 -7.42
CA GLU A 47 4.58 11.68 -6.98
C GLU A 47 5.79 10.94 -6.39
N ASP A 48 6.96 11.06 -7.01
CA ASP A 48 8.21 10.47 -6.53
C ASP A 48 8.63 11.07 -5.17
N ARG A 49 8.56 12.40 -5.01
CA ARG A 49 8.78 13.06 -3.70
C ARG A 49 7.82 12.57 -2.62
N ARG A 50 6.54 12.34 -2.98
CA ARG A 50 5.55 11.80 -2.03
C ARG A 50 5.92 10.38 -1.63
N ASN A 51 6.29 9.52 -2.57
CA ASN A 51 6.69 8.14 -2.29
C ASN A 51 7.91 8.09 -1.37
N VAL A 52 8.93 8.93 -1.62
CA VAL A 52 10.09 9.08 -0.73
C VAL A 52 9.69 9.45 0.69
N ARG A 53 8.77 10.41 0.85
CA ARG A 53 8.29 10.84 2.17
C ARG A 53 7.57 9.70 2.90
N VAL A 54 6.64 9.03 2.22
CA VAL A 54 5.88 7.91 2.79
C VAL A 54 6.82 6.79 3.22
N MET A 55 7.74 6.38 2.35
CA MET A 55 8.70 5.31 2.65
C MET A 55 9.65 5.68 3.78
N ARG A 56 10.08 6.94 3.87
CA ARG A 56 10.93 7.41 4.97
C ARG A 56 10.20 7.37 6.31
N ASN A 57 8.92 7.76 6.34
CA ASN A 57 8.11 7.69 7.55
C ASN A 57 7.95 6.23 8.01
N PHE A 58 7.66 5.30 7.09
CA PHE A 58 7.61 3.87 7.42
C PHE A 58 8.95 3.31 7.87
N GLN A 59 10.06 3.73 7.24
CA GLN A 59 11.40 3.32 7.66
C GLN A 59 11.70 3.75 9.10
N TRP A 60 11.38 5.00 9.47
CA TRP A 60 11.54 5.48 10.84
C TRP A 60 10.65 4.72 11.82
N LEU A 61 9.40 4.44 11.46
CA LEU A 61 8.52 3.61 12.26
C LEU A 61 9.16 2.24 12.54
N MET A 62 9.70 1.57 11.52
CA MET A 62 10.39 0.27 11.71
C MET A 62 11.58 0.39 12.66
N TRP A 63 12.40 1.45 12.52
CA TRP A 63 13.53 1.68 13.42
C TRP A 63 13.14 1.89 14.88
N ILE A 64 11.97 2.49 15.16
CA ILE A 64 11.44 2.65 16.52
C ILE A 64 10.88 1.34 17.05
N MET A 65 10.22 0.54 16.20
CA MET A 65 9.63 -0.74 16.61
C MET A 65 10.67 -1.79 16.98
N ILE A 66 11.86 -1.77 16.36
CA ILE A 66 12.98 -2.68 16.65
C ILE A 66 13.36 -2.67 18.14
N PRO A 67 13.81 -1.55 18.75
CA PRO A 67 14.22 -1.54 20.16
C PRO A 67 13.05 -1.83 21.10
N VAL A 68 11.83 -1.40 20.77
CA VAL A 68 10.64 -1.68 21.57
C VAL A 68 10.39 -3.19 21.64
N TYR A 69 10.31 -3.88 20.50
CA TYR A 69 10.05 -5.32 20.47
C TYR A 69 11.23 -6.14 20.99
N PHE A 70 12.45 -5.70 20.71
CA PHE A 70 13.65 -6.35 21.22
C PHE A 70 13.72 -6.28 22.75
N GLY A 71 13.47 -5.10 23.33
CA GLY A 71 13.45 -4.91 24.77
C GLY A 71 12.33 -5.69 25.46
N LEU A 72 11.10 -5.60 24.93
CA LEU A 72 9.91 -6.19 25.56
C LEU A 72 9.83 -7.72 25.41
N LEU A 73 10.24 -8.26 24.27
CA LEU A 73 9.96 -9.66 23.94
C LEU A 73 11.21 -10.53 23.88
N VAL A 74 12.40 -9.97 23.63
CA VAL A 74 13.62 -10.76 23.46
C VAL A 74 14.47 -10.72 24.74
N VAL A 75 14.80 -9.51 25.20
CA VAL A 75 15.72 -9.30 26.33
C VAL A 75 15.02 -9.30 27.68
N ASN A 76 13.69 -9.13 27.72
CA ASN A 76 12.92 -9.09 28.95
C ASN A 76 13.21 -10.33 29.83
N PRO A 77 13.73 -10.17 31.07
CA PRO A 77 14.09 -11.28 31.94
C PRO A 77 12.87 -11.89 32.66
N ASP A 78 11.66 -11.43 32.35
CA ASP A 78 10.44 -11.97 32.92
C ASP A 78 10.35 -13.49 32.75
N LYS A 79 10.04 -14.16 33.86
CA LYS A 79 9.95 -15.62 33.95
C LYS A 79 8.64 -16.15 33.36
N ASP A 80 7.62 -15.30 33.29
CA ASP A 80 6.34 -15.64 32.69
C ASP A 80 6.42 -15.60 31.15
N LEU A 81 7.52 -15.08 30.60
CA LEU A 81 7.75 -15.02 29.16
C LEU A 81 8.38 -16.33 28.64
N THR A 82 7.52 -17.25 28.23
CA THR A 82 7.89 -18.55 27.66
C THR A 82 8.78 -18.40 26.41
N TRP A 83 9.62 -19.41 26.15
CA TRP A 83 10.60 -19.42 25.06
C TRP A 83 10.04 -19.04 23.68
N SER A 84 8.86 -19.54 23.30
CA SER A 84 8.24 -19.23 22.01
C SER A 84 7.81 -17.76 21.87
N TYR A 85 7.51 -17.03 22.96
CA TYR A 85 7.36 -15.58 22.89
C TYR A 85 8.68 -14.88 22.55
N ARG A 86 9.82 -15.38 23.05
CA ARG A 86 11.13 -14.81 22.73
C ARG A 86 11.49 -15.04 21.27
N VAL A 87 11.25 -16.26 20.77
CA VAL A 87 11.47 -16.61 19.35
C VAL A 87 10.54 -15.82 18.44
N GLY A 88 9.25 -15.76 18.75
CA GLY A 88 8.28 -14.95 18.00
C GLY A 88 8.68 -13.47 17.98
N GLY A 89 9.07 -12.92 19.13
CA GLY A 89 9.60 -11.56 19.24
C GLY A 89 10.83 -11.33 18.37
N ALA A 90 11.77 -12.27 18.36
CA ALA A 90 12.95 -12.22 17.49
C ALA A 90 12.56 -12.24 16.00
N CYS A 91 11.58 -13.05 15.58
CA CYS A 91 11.05 -13.04 14.22
C CYS A 91 10.50 -11.65 13.83
N TYR A 92 9.75 -10.99 14.72
CA TYR A 92 9.27 -9.62 14.49
C TYR A 92 10.40 -8.61 14.36
N VAL A 93 11.41 -8.67 15.24
CA VAL A 93 12.58 -7.78 15.19
C VAL A 93 13.31 -7.94 13.86
N LEU A 94 13.54 -9.19 13.41
CA LEU A 94 14.15 -9.48 12.12
C LEU A 94 13.28 -8.99 10.94
N ALA A 95 11.95 -9.13 11.03
CA ALA A 95 11.03 -8.62 10.03
C ALA A 95 11.10 -7.09 9.92
N PHE A 96 11.09 -6.37 11.05
CA PHE A 96 11.20 -4.91 11.06
C PHE A 96 12.55 -4.44 10.50
N LEU A 97 13.64 -5.14 10.83
CA LEU A 97 14.95 -4.86 10.26
C LEU A 97 14.94 -5.05 8.73
N ALA A 98 14.40 -6.16 8.25
CA ALA A 98 14.28 -6.43 6.82
C ALA A 98 13.39 -5.39 6.10
N PHE A 99 12.24 -5.02 6.66
CA PHE A 99 11.42 -3.93 6.14
C PHE A 99 12.17 -2.59 6.11
N ALA A 100 12.88 -2.22 7.18
CA ALA A 100 13.67 -0.99 7.25
C ALA A 100 14.75 -0.93 6.16
N LEU A 101 15.41 -2.05 5.88
CA LEU A 101 16.41 -2.18 4.82
C LEU A 101 15.77 -2.10 3.42
N ILE A 102 14.65 -2.78 3.19
CA ILE A 102 13.92 -2.70 1.91
C ILE A 102 13.45 -1.26 1.65
N PHE A 103 12.87 -0.58 2.64
CA PHE A 103 12.48 0.82 2.48
C PHE A 103 13.69 1.73 2.21
N ARG A 104 14.85 1.45 2.80
CA ARG A 104 16.09 2.18 2.49
C ARG A 104 16.46 2.06 1.00
N VAL A 105 16.36 0.86 0.43
CA VAL A 105 16.63 0.61 -0.99
C VAL A 105 15.65 1.38 -1.86
N TYR A 106 14.35 1.31 -1.57
CA TYR A 106 13.36 2.05 -2.36
C TYR A 106 13.51 3.56 -2.25
N ILE A 107 13.81 4.10 -1.06
CA ILE A 107 14.08 5.53 -0.89
C ILE A 107 15.26 5.96 -1.78
N LYS A 108 16.31 5.15 -1.87
CA LYS A 108 17.45 5.43 -2.75
C LYS A 108 17.00 5.45 -4.21
N GLU A 109 16.24 4.46 -4.66
CA GLU A 109 15.73 4.35 -6.04
C GLU A 109 14.90 5.57 -6.47
N TYR A 110 14.01 6.08 -5.60
CA TYR A 110 13.21 7.27 -5.90
C TYR A 110 13.98 8.58 -5.76
N LYS A 111 15.08 8.62 -5.00
CA LYS A 111 15.92 9.83 -4.89
C LYS A 111 16.88 10.01 -6.06
N THR A 112 17.34 8.91 -6.66
CA THR A 112 18.33 8.94 -7.75
C THR A 112 17.69 9.10 -9.13
N VAL A 113 16.50 9.67 -9.21
CA VAL A 113 15.81 9.89 -10.48
C VAL A 113 16.36 11.15 -11.12
N ASP A 114 17.06 10.97 -12.24
CA ASP A 114 17.56 12.07 -13.04
C ASP A 114 16.55 12.44 -14.13
N TYR A 115 15.97 13.63 -14.02
CA TYR A 115 15.04 14.22 -15.00
C TYR A 115 15.77 15.08 -16.05
N GLY A 116 17.10 15.22 -15.96
CA GLY A 116 17.93 15.87 -16.99
C GLY A 116 18.33 14.94 -18.14
N LEU A 117 17.96 13.66 -18.08
CA LEU A 117 18.16 12.70 -19.16
C LEU A 117 17.30 13.03 -20.39
N PRO A 118 17.66 12.53 -21.59
CA PRO A 118 16.80 12.63 -22.77
C PRO A 118 15.38 12.12 -22.47
N THR A 119 14.38 12.85 -22.96
CA THR A 119 12.95 12.63 -22.67
C THR A 119 12.54 11.17 -22.85
N THR A 120 12.97 10.51 -23.94
CA THR A 120 12.64 9.11 -24.22
C THR A 120 13.17 8.15 -23.15
N VAL A 121 14.40 8.36 -22.67
CA VAL A 121 15.03 7.57 -21.60
C VAL A 121 14.33 7.80 -20.27
N MET A 122 14.01 9.06 -19.96
CA MET A 122 13.29 9.43 -18.75
C MET A 122 11.89 8.78 -18.72
N LEU A 123 11.12 8.86 -19.82
CA LEU A 123 9.78 8.26 -19.94
C LEU A 123 9.84 6.74 -19.82
N LYS A 124 10.76 6.06 -20.51
CA LYS A 124 10.98 4.61 -20.36
C LYS A 124 11.22 4.20 -18.91
N LYS A 125 12.10 4.93 -18.20
CA LYS A 125 12.36 4.69 -16.77
C LYS A 125 11.13 4.95 -15.90
N ALA A 126 10.35 6.00 -16.18
CA ALA A 126 9.12 6.30 -15.45
C ALA A 126 8.05 5.20 -15.64
N ILE A 127 7.84 4.75 -16.87
CA ILE A 127 6.88 3.68 -17.20
C ILE A 127 7.21 2.40 -16.43
N GLU A 128 8.48 2.00 -16.43
CA GLU A 128 8.92 0.82 -15.69
C GLU A 128 8.70 1.05 -14.19
N ARG A 129 9.20 2.14 -13.59
CA ARG A 129 9.06 2.43 -12.15
C ARG A 129 7.62 2.29 -11.62
N TYR A 130 6.65 2.82 -12.36
CA TYR A 130 5.23 2.83 -11.99
C TYR A 130 4.46 1.56 -12.37
N ARG A 131 5.15 0.51 -12.85
CA ARG A 131 4.52 -0.80 -13.05
C ARG A 131 4.18 -1.45 -11.70
N LEU A 132 2.93 -1.90 -11.58
CA LEU A 132 2.35 -2.41 -10.33
C LEU A 132 3.14 -3.61 -9.80
N PHE A 133 3.44 -4.59 -10.66
CA PHE A 133 4.15 -5.81 -10.29
C PHE A 133 5.56 -5.81 -10.87
N HIS A 134 6.56 -5.78 -9.99
CA HIS A 134 7.94 -6.07 -10.34
C HIS A 134 8.41 -7.30 -9.57
N PRO A 135 9.02 -8.28 -10.23
CA PRO A 135 9.56 -9.45 -9.54
C PRO A 135 10.62 -9.04 -8.51
N LYS A 136 11.39 -7.98 -8.79
CA LYS A 136 12.34 -7.39 -7.84
C LYS A 136 11.69 -6.84 -6.56
N LYS A 137 10.38 -6.60 -6.53
CA LYS A 137 9.65 -6.14 -5.34
C LYS A 137 9.09 -7.31 -4.52
N LEU A 138 9.22 -8.56 -4.99
CA LEU A 138 8.79 -9.76 -4.25
C LEU A 138 9.64 -10.03 -3.00
N PHE A 139 10.83 -9.42 -2.87
CA PHE A 139 11.62 -9.49 -1.63
C PHE A 139 10.87 -8.95 -0.40
N VAL A 140 9.82 -8.14 -0.59
CA VAL A 140 8.90 -7.71 0.48
C VAL A 140 8.18 -8.89 1.13
N LEU A 141 8.05 -10.04 0.46
CA LEU A 141 7.44 -11.24 1.02
C LEU A 141 8.29 -11.87 2.13
N ILE A 142 9.60 -11.65 2.15
CA ILE A 142 10.48 -12.20 3.19
C ILE A 142 10.09 -11.68 4.59
N PRO A 143 10.04 -10.36 4.85
CA PRO A 143 9.62 -9.88 6.16
C PRO A 143 8.13 -10.18 6.45
N VAL A 144 7.28 -10.30 5.43
CA VAL A 144 5.88 -10.75 5.61
C VAL A 144 5.83 -12.18 6.15
N ALA A 145 6.65 -13.09 5.61
CA ALA A 145 6.76 -14.46 6.10
C ALA A 145 7.36 -14.53 7.51
N LEU A 146 8.31 -13.65 7.84
CA LEU A 146 8.86 -13.56 9.20
C LEU A 146 7.82 -13.09 10.22
N VAL A 147 6.97 -12.12 9.87
CA VAL A 147 5.85 -11.71 10.73
C VAL A 147 4.88 -12.86 10.95
N ASP A 148 4.54 -13.60 9.89
CA ASP A 148 3.65 -14.76 9.98
C ASP A 148 4.23 -15.87 10.87
N ALA A 149 5.51 -16.20 10.70
CA ALA A 149 6.22 -17.12 11.59
C ALA A 149 6.18 -16.64 13.05
N GLY A 150 6.40 -15.34 13.28
CA GLY A 150 6.31 -14.73 14.61
C GLY A 150 4.92 -14.88 15.25
N LEU A 151 3.86 -14.70 14.47
CA LEU A 151 2.48 -14.92 14.92
C LEU A 151 2.24 -16.37 15.33
N ILE A 152 2.69 -17.33 14.51
CA ILE A 152 2.55 -18.76 14.82
C ILE A 152 3.22 -19.08 16.15
N PHE A 153 4.45 -18.60 16.38
CA PHE A 153 5.14 -18.82 17.65
C PHE A 153 4.43 -18.22 18.86
N PHE A 154 3.78 -17.06 18.71
CA PHE A 154 2.96 -16.50 19.80
C PHE A 154 1.73 -17.33 20.11
N SER A 155 1.11 -17.94 19.10
CA SER A 155 -0.07 -18.77 19.32
C SER A 155 0.26 -20.11 19.98
N LEU A 156 1.48 -20.65 19.84
CA LEU A 156 1.87 -21.94 20.44
C LEU A 156 1.88 -21.97 21.98
N ASN A 157 1.81 -20.83 22.67
CA ASN A 157 1.79 -20.76 24.15
C ASN A 157 0.40 -20.55 24.74
N GLN A 158 -0.63 -20.49 23.91
CA GLN A 158 -1.96 -20.21 24.41
C GLN A 158 -2.58 -21.52 24.93
N ASP A 159 -2.20 -21.92 26.15
CA ASP A 159 -2.47 -23.21 26.84
C ASP A 159 -3.95 -23.66 27.02
N ASN A 160 -4.91 -23.15 26.26
CA ASN A 160 -6.32 -23.51 26.40
C ASN A 160 -6.83 -24.40 25.27
N ALA A 161 -7.61 -25.44 25.63
CA ALA A 161 -8.10 -26.55 24.81
C ALA A 161 -9.01 -26.20 23.59
N ASP A 162 -9.12 -24.92 23.21
CA ASP A 162 -9.83 -24.44 22.01
C ASP A 162 -8.86 -23.75 21.02
N ASP A 163 -7.60 -24.19 21.06
CA ASP A 163 -6.42 -23.52 20.51
C ASP A 163 -6.44 -23.35 18.98
N SER A 164 -7.12 -24.28 18.29
CA SER A 164 -7.24 -24.24 16.83
C SER A 164 -8.07 -23.06 16.32
N ILE A 165 -9.09 -22.63 17.07
CA ILE A 165 -9.93 -21.49 16.70
C ILE A 165 -9.18 -20.17 16.91
N SER A 166 -8.36 -20.08 17.97
CA SER A 166 -7.53 -18.90 18.25
C SER A 166 -6.49 -18.65 17.17
N ILE A 167 -5.78 -19.71 16.75
CA ILE A 167 -4.78 -19.65 15.67
C ILE A 167 -5.44 -19.24 14.35
N LEU A 168 -6.55 -19.89 13.98
CA LEU A 168 -7.26 -19.61 12.74
C LEU A 168 -7.77 -18.15 12.72
N THR A 169 -8.29 -17.66 13.84
CA THR A 169 -8.78 -16.28 13.97
C THR A 169 -7.64 -15.28 13.79
N SER A 170 -6.48 -15.52 14.42
CA SER A 170 -5.30 -14.67 14.29
C SER A 170 -4.76 -14.65 12.86
N GLN A 171 -4.76 -15.80 12.19
CA GLN A 171 -4.37 -15.94 10.78
C GLN A 171 -5.35 -15.24 9.83
N ILE A 172 -6.65 -15.43 10.00
CA ILE A 172 -7.67 -14.73 9.21
C ILE A 172 -7.55 -13.22 9.39
N LEU A 173 -7.33 -12.74 10.62
CA LEU A 173 -7.15 -11.33 10.90
C LEU A 173 -5.89 -10.78 10.23
N TYR A 174 -4.77 -11.51 10.31
CA TYR A 174 -3.51 -11.15 9.67
C TYR A 174 -3.64 -11.07 8.14
N TRP A 175 -4.12 -12.14 7.51
CA TRP A 175 -4.31 -12.18 6.06
C TRP A 175 -5.37 -11.18 5.58
N GLY A 176 -6.45 -10.99 6.35
CA GLY A 176 -7.47 -9.97 6.10
C GLY A 176 -6.86 -8.56 6.10
N GLY A 177 -6.06 -8.23 7.11
CA GLY A 177 -5.32 -6.97 7.18
C GLY A 177 -4.35 -6.77 6.02
N MET A 178 -3.61 -7.81 5.65
CA MET A 178 -2.70 -7.80 4.50
C MET A 178 -3.43 -7.55 3.18
N LEU A 179 -4.56 -8.21 2.95
CA LEU A 179 -5.39 -8.02 1.75
C LEU A 179 -5.97 -6.60 1.69
N LEU A 180 -6.42 -6.05 2.82
CA LEU A 180 -6.88 -4.67 2.90
C LEU A 180 -5.76 -3.68 2.57
N GLY A 181 -4.57 -3.87 3.15
CA GLY A 181 -3.40 -3.04 2.87
C GLY A 181 -2.98 -3.10 1.39
N ALA A 182 -2.94 -4.29 0.81
CA ALA A 182 -2.69 -4.49 -0.61
C ALA A 182 -3.77 -3.81 -1.47
N GLY A 183 -5.04 -3.91 -1.08
CA GLY A 183 -6.17 -3.26 -1.73
C GLY A 183 -6.04 -1.74 -1.75
N VAL A 184 -5.67 -1.12 -0.62
CA VAL A 184 -5.37 0.32 -0.53
C VAL A 184 -4.20 0.69 -1.45
N GLY A 185 -3.14 -0.12 -1.46
CA GLY A 185 -2.00 0.07 -2.35
C GLY A 185 -2.40 0.07 -3.83
N VAL A 186 -3.18 -0.92 -4.26
CA VAL A 186 -3.72 -1.02 -5.62
C VAL A 186 -4.64 0.16 -5.95
N TRP A 187 -5.46 0.59 -5.00
CA TRP A 187 -6.36 1.73 -5.18
C TRP A 187 -5.59 3.04 -5.39
N ILE A 188 -4.57 3.31 -4.56
CA ILE A 188 -3.66 4.46 -4.71
C ILE A 188 -2.95 4.39 -6.07
N TRP A 189 -2.45 3.21 -6.45
CA TRP A 189 -1.80 3.01 -7.73
C TRP A 189 -2.74 3.34 -8.89
N ARG A 190 -3.97 2.81 -8.89
CA ARG A 190 -4.98 3.08 -9.95
C ARG A 190 -5.32 4.55 -10.07
N ARG A 191 -5.43 5.27 -8.94
CA ARG A 191 -5.85 6.68 -8.91
C ARG A 191 -4.74 7.65 -9.29
N LYS A 192 -3.47 7.33 -8.99
CA LYS A 192 -2.37 8.30 -9.06
C LYS A 192 -1.22 7.88 -9.96
N GLN A 193 -0.74 6.66 -9.81
CA GLN A 193 0.46 6.19 -10.52
C GLN A 193 0.13 5.67 -11.92
N LYS A 194 -1.00 4.97 -12.07
CA LYS A 194 -1.50 4.48 -13.35
C LYS A 194 -1.67 5.61 -14.39
N PRO A 195 -2.38 6.73 -14.12
CA PRO A 195 -2.56 7.77 -15.14
C PRO A 195 -1.23 8.41 -15.57
N LEU A 196 -0.27 8.61 -14.64
CA LEU A 196 1.06 9.13 -14.98
C LEU A 196 1.85 8.16 -15.87
N ARG A 197 1.76 6.87 -15.57
CA ARG A 197 2.41 5.81 -16.36
C ARG A 197 1.82 5.71 -17.77
N ASP A 198 0.49 5.75 -17.87
CA ASP A 198 -0.20 5.62 -19.14
C ASP A 198 0.06 6.86 -20.01
N ALA A 199 0.01 8.08 -19.45
CA ALA A 199 0.41 9.30 -20.15
C ALA A 199 1.88 9.29 -20.61
N ALA A 200 2.80 8.83 -19.77
CA ALA A 200 4.20 8.69 -20.14
C ALA A 200 4.42 7.68 -21.28
N ARG A 201 3.61 6.61 -21.33
CA ARG A 201 3.65 5.61 -22.40
C ARG A 201 3.10 6.17 -23.71
N ASP A 202 2.02 6.94 -23.66
CA ASP A 202 1.42 7.52 -24.85
C ASP A 202 2.36 8.56 -25.47
N LEU A 203 2.95 9.46 -24.66
CA LEU A 203 3.96 10.41 -25.13
C LEU A 203 5.22 9.75 -25.71
N LEU A 204 5.67 8.64 -25.11
CA LEU A 204 6.82 7.91 -25.64
C LEU A 204 6.51 7.33 -27.03
N ARG A 205 5.28 6.87 -27.26
CA ARG A 205 4.87 6.34 -28.57
C ARG A 205 4.80 7.43 -29.64
N GLU A 206 4.33 8.62 -29.27
CA GLU A 206 4.28 9.77 -30.18
C GLU A 206 5.69 10.14 -30.66
N ILE A 207 6.64 10.28 -29.72
CA ILE A 207 8.04 10.62 -30.04
C ILE A 207 8.74 9.50 -30.86
N GLU A 208 8.42 8.23 -30.63
CA GLU A 208 9.00 7.11 -31.39
C GLU A 208 8.34 6.89 -32.76
N SER A 209 7.21 7.54 -33.03
CA SER A 209 6.47 7.44 -34.31
C SER A 209 6.75 8.56 -35.30
N GLU A 210 7.38 9.64 -34.84
CA GLU A 210 7.94 10.72 -35.67
C GLU A 210 9.33 10.35 -36.21
#